data_AF-A0A220MHM5-F1
#
_entry.id   AF-A0A220MHM5-F1
#
_cell.length_a   1.000
_cell.length_b   1.000
_cell.length_c   1.000
_cell.angle_alpha   90.00
_cell.angle_beta   90.00
_cell.angle_gamma   90.00
#
_symmetry.space_group_name_H-M   'P 1'
#
loop_
_entity.id
_entity.type
_entity.pdbx_description
1 polymer ?
#
loop_
_entity_poly.entity_id
_entity_poly.type
_entity_poly.pdbx_seq_one_letter_code
_entity_poly.pdbx_strand_id
1 'polypeptide(L)'
;MSELGQVLQRAREEKGITLDDIQRITKIQRRYLEAIERGHFHVLPGHFYARAFIKSYAEAVGLDPNHILTHFESDLPAQPPTEQVERLRRRRVASANNPLQAGRWVTKTLLVLFIALIIGVIYFAVVNNNGQLTQPMPGGTVNSGAEFVTPGNGGGAGTSPIAQQPKPPSITTPSPETGTNPPETVTETPQATITFESQQGSMYNYSLQGGEKITVYLKVKDETSWFGISEGKGKKYVEQGTLKKDQEKTIELGKSAYIRLGKPTVVELKVNGVLVDTSKMKSMPSNLTMKVKEAVTQ
;
A
#
# COMPACT_ATOMS: atom_id res chain seq x y z
N MET A 1 -2.52 -12.53 34.68
CA MET A 1 -2.94 -11.15 34.32
C MET A 1 -1.98 -10.20 35.02
N SER A 2 -1.40 -9.23 34.33
CA SER A 2 -0.58 -8.19 34.98
C SER A 2 -1.50 -7.14 35.62
N GLU A 3 -0.98 -6.34 36.56
CA GLU A 3 -1.77 -5.28 37.21
C GLU A 3 -2.25 -4.24 36.19
N LEU A 4 -1.37 -3.84 35.27
CA LEU A 4 -1.72 -2.98 34.14
C LEU A 4 -2.92 -3.52 33.33
N GLY A 5 -2.88 -4.81 33.00
CA GLY A 5 -3.93 -5.46 32.23
C GLY A 5 -5.29 -5.41 32.94
N GLN A 6 -5.30 -5.62 34.26
CA GLN A 6 -6.51 -5.52 35.08
C GLN A 6 -7.07 -4.09 35.14
N VAL A 7 -6.20 -3.09 35.25
CA VAL A 7 -6.61 -1.67 35.29
C VAL A 7 -7.25 -1.25 33.97
N LEU A 8 -6.66 -1.63 32.84
CA LEU A 8 -7.22 -1.35 31.51
C LEU A 8 -8.54 -2.10 31.29
N GLN A 9 -8.63 -3.35 31.75
CA GLN A 9 -9.84 -4.16 31.67
C GLN A 9 -10.99 -3.52 32.48
N ARG A 10 -10.74 -3.16 33.74
CA ARG A 10 -11.74 -2.50 34.60
C ARG A 10 -12.22 -1.19 34.00
N ALA A 11 -11.32 -0.32 33.56
CA ALA A 11 -11.70 0.95 32.94
C ALA A 11 -12.53 0.76 31.64
N ARG A 12 -12.26 -0.30 30.89
CA ARG A 12 -13.07 -0.67 29.72
C ARG A 12 -14.48 -1.12 30.15
N GLU A 13 -14.56 -2.01 31.13
CA GLU A 13 -15.81 -2.59 31.62
C GLU A 13 -16.71 -1.55 32.32
N GLU A 14 -16.14 -0.63 33.09
CA GLU A 14 -16.85 0.50 33.71
C GLU A 14 -17.50 1.43 32.68
N LYS A 15 -16.90 1.54 31.49
CA LYS A 15 -17.45 2.32 30.37
C LYS A 15 -18.41 1.52 29.49
N GLY A 16 -18.60 0.22 29.76
CA GLY A 16 -19.43 -0.66 28.94
C GLY A 16 -18.91 -0.85 27.52
N ILE A 17 -17.60 -0.66 27.30
CA ILE A 17 -16.99 -0.74 25.96
C ILE A 17 -16.52 -2.19 25.73
N THR A 18 -16.82 -2.76 24.57
CA THR A 18 -16.32 -4.10 24.22
C THR A 18 -14.91 -4.04 23.64
N LEU A 19 -14.19 -5.16 23.63
CA LEU A 19 -12.89 -5.24 22.94
C LEU A 19 -13.01 -4.97 21.43
N ASP A 20 -14.14 -5.28 20.82
CA ASP A 20 -14.40 -4.97 19.41
C ASP A 20 -14.57 -3.47 19.18
N ASP A 21 -15.14 -2.74 20.14
CA ASP A 21 -15.25 -1.29 20.08
C ASP A 21 -13.87 -0.63 20.20
N ILE A 22 -13.05 -1.07 21.17
CA ILE A 22 -11.66 -0.62 21.31
C ILE A 22 -10.88 -0.92 20.03
N GLN A 23 -11.06 -2.09 19.41
CA GLN A 23 -10.46 -2.41 18.11
C GLN A 23 -10.89 -1.41 17.03
N ARG A 24 -12.18 -1.04 16.97
CA ARG A 24 -12.66 -0.07 15.97
C ARG A 24 -12.08 1.33 16.19
N ILE A 25 -11.93 1.75 17.45
CA ILE A 25 -11.39 3.06 17.84
C ILE A 25 -9.88 3.13 17.56
N THR A 26 -9.12 2.16 18.08
CA THR A 26 -7.65 2.17 18.08
C THR A 26 -7.01 1.54 16.85
N LYS A 27 -7.79 0.78 16.07
CA LYS A 27 -7.32 -0.09 14.97
C LYS A 27 -6.38 -1.21 15.40
N ILE A 28 -6.28 -1.47 16.70
CA ILE A 28 -5.52 -2.59 17.26
C ILE A 28 -6.39 -3.84 17.23
N GLN A 29 -5.89 -4.93 16.65
CA GLN A 29 -6.66 -6.17 16.55
C GLN A 29 -7.07 -6.71 17.93
N ARG A 30 -8.29 -7.26 18.03
CA ARG A 30 -8.90 -7.81 19.25
C ARG A 30 -7.96 -8.74 20.01
N ARG A 31 -7.28 -9.64 19.27
CA ARG A 31 -6.31 -10.59 19.84
C ARG A 31 -5.16 -9.93 20.62
N TYR A 32 -4.75 -8.73 20.23
CA TYR A 32 -3.66 -8.01 20.90
C TYR A 32 -4.18 -7.24 22.11
N LEU A 33 -5.40 -6.71 22.05
CA LEU A 33 -6.06 -6.08 23.19
C LEU A 33 -6.31 -7.10 24.31
N GLU A 34 -6.80 -8.29 23.95
CA GLU A 34 -6.96 -9.43 24.88
C GLU A 34 -5.60 -9.87 25.46
N ALA A 35 -4.54 -9.88 24.66
CA ALA A 35 -3.20 -10.17 25.15
C ALA A 35 -2.69 -9.11 26.13
N ILE A 36 -3.00 -7.83 25.91
CA ILE A 36 -2.63 -6.73 26.82
C ILE A 36 -3.37 -6.88 28.16
N GLU A 37 -4.69 -7.11 28.15
CA GLU A 37 -5.46 -7.36 29.38
C GLU A 37 -4.92 -8.57 30.16
N ARG A 38 -4.42 -9.60 29.47
CA ARG A 38 -3.82 -10.79 30.09
C ARG A 38 -2.35 -10.61 30.51
N GLY A 39 -1.67 -9.54 30.09
CA GLY A 39 -0.24 -9.33 30.29
C GLY A 39 0.66 -10.19 29.38
N HIS A 40 0.13 -10.74 28.30
CA HIS A 40 0.84 -11.60 27.36
C HIS A 40 1.56 -10.79 26.28
N PHE A 41 2.56 -10.00 26.69
CA PHE A 41 3.21 -9.04 25.79
C PHE A 41 4.01 -9.69 24.65
N HIS A 42 4.37 -10.96 24.78
CA HIS A 42 5.09 -11.74 23.77
C HIS A 42 4.26 -12.04 22.50
N VAL A 43 2.93 -11.93 22.58
CA VAL A 43 2.01 -12.16 21.44
C VAL A 43 1.95 -10.96 20.50
N LEU A 44 2.35 -9.77 20.97
CA LEU A 44 2.29 -8.54 20.18
C LEU A 44 3.25 -8.61 18.99
N PRO A 45 2.96 -7.89 17.89
CA PRO A 45 3.77 -7.94 16.67
C PRO A 45 5.10 -7.17 16.83
N GLY A 46 6.00 -7.65 17.68
CA GLY A 46 7.27 -7.02 18.03
C GLY A 46 7.21 -6.22 19.33
N HIS A 47 8.27 -6.30 20.13
CA HIS A 47 8.35 -5.68 21.47
C HIS A 47 8.11 -4.16 21.49
N PHE A 48 8.41 -3.47 20.39
CA PHE A 48 8.25 -2.02 20.25
C PHE A 48 6.79 -1.54 20.31
N TYR A 49 5.82 -2.38 19.95
CA TYR A 49 4.42 -1.95 19.83
C TYR A 49 3.66 -1.98 21.16
N ALA A 50 4.18 -2.65 22.19
CA ALA A 50 3.49 -2.78 23.47
C ALA A 50 3.14 -1.42 24.08
N ARG A 51 4.12 -0.53 24.23
CA ARG A 51 3.90 0.83 24.76
C ARG A 51 2.92 1.64 23.92
N ALA A 52 3.04 1.58 22.59
CA ALA A 52 2.14 2.30 21.68
C ALA A 52 0.69 1.79 21.81
N PHE A 53 0.49 0.48 21.88
CA PHE A 53 -0.83 -0.12 22.01
C PHE A 53 -1.47 0.16 23.37
N ILE A 54 -0.68 0.08 24.45
CA ILE A 54 -1.13 0.39 25.80
C ILE A 54 -1.53 1.86 25.92
N LYS A 55 -0.75 2.77 25.32
CA LYS A 55 -1.10 4.19 25.22
C LYS A 55 -2.44 4.40 24.52
N SER A 56 -2.60 3.84 23.32
CA SER A 56 -3.86 3.98 22.56
C SER A 56 -5.05 3.33 23.27
N TYR A 57 -4.84 2.23 24.00
CA TYR A 57 -5.86 1.61 24.83
C TYR A 57 -6.27 2.57 25.96
N ALA A 58 -5.30 3.05 26.75
CA ALA A 58 -5.54 3.96 27.87
C ALA A 58 -6.33 5.20 27.41
N GLU A 59 -5.93 5.80 26.28
CA GLU A 59 -6.66 6.92 25.66
C GLU A 59 -8.11 6.56 25.31
N ALA A 60 -8.34 5.38 24.71
CA ALA A 60 -9.67 4.92 24.33
C ALA A 60 -10.60 4.68 25.54
N VAL A 61 -10.04 4.23 26.67
CA VAL A 61 -10.79 4.10 27.93
C VAL A 61 -10.72 5.36 28.79
N GLY A 62 -10.16 6.46 28.29
CA GLY A 62 -10.10 7.77 28.95
C GLY A 62 -9.25 7.81 30.22
N LEU A 63 -8.23 6.97 30.31
CA LEU A 63 -7.17 7.06 31.30
C LEU A 63 -6.04 7.96 30.76
N ASP A 64 -5.27 8.58 31.64
CA ASP A 64 -4.05 9.30 31.21
C ASP A 64 -2.97 8.30 30.79
N PRO A 65 -2.60 8.23 29.50
CA PRO A 65 -1.62 7.28 29.02
C PRO A 65 -0.23 7.49 29.62
N ASN A 66 0.15 8.72 29.96
CA ASN A 66 1.47 8.99 30.52
C ASN A 66 1.56 8.43 31.94
N HIS A 67 0.53 8.68 32.75
CA HIS A 67 0.42 8.10 34.10
C HIS A 67 0.40 6.57 34.07
N ILE A 68 -0.34 5.96 33.15
CA ILE A 68 -0.37 4.50 32.99
C ILE A 68 1.02 3.94 32.63
N LEU A 69 1.72 4.57 31.69
CA LEU A 69 3.03 4.09 31.25
C LEU A 69 4.14 4.26 32.28
N THR A 70 4.07 5.28 33.13
CA THR A 70 5.06 5.50 34.21
C THR A 70 4.76 4.63 35.41
N HIS A 71 3.50 4.53 35.83
CA HIS A 71 3.12 3.76 37.03
C HIS A 71 3.33 2.25 36.84
N PHE A 72 3.09 1.74 35.63
CA PHE A 72 3.26 0.32 35.29
C PHE A 72 4.52 0.04 34.47
N GLU A 73 5.57 0.84 34.63
CA GLU A 73 6.80 0.67 33.84
C GLU A 73 7.45 -0.70 34.02
N SER A 74 7.36 -1.29 35.22
CA SER A 74 7.85 -2.63 35.55
C SER A 74 7.13 -3.76 34.81
N ASP A 75 5.87 -3.56 34.43
CA ASP A 75 5.05 -4.55 33.72
C ASP A 75 5.35 -4.55 32.21
N LEU A 76 5.98 -3.50 31.70
CA LEU A 76 6.22 -3.31 30.28
C LEU A 76 7.50 -4.03 29.82
N PRO A 77 7.53 -4.55 28.59
CA PRO A 77 8.77 -5.08 28.02
C PRO A 77 9.85 -3.99 27.95
N ALA A 78 11.07 -4.34 28.33
CA ALA A 78 12.22 -3.43 28.34
C ALA A 78 12.40 -2.75 26.97
N GLN A 79 12.65 -1.44 26.97
CA GLN A 79 12.97 -0.74 25.73
C GLN A 79 14.36 -1.19 25.25
N PRO A 80 14.50 -1.57 23.97
CA PRO A 80 15.84 -1.74 23.41
C PRO A 80 16.56 -0.38 23.42
N PRO A 81 17.90 -0.37 23.57
CA PRO A 81 18.67 0.85 23.71
C PRO A 81 18.35 1.89 22.63
N THR A 82 18.09 3.13 23.09
CA THR A 82 17.65 4.30 22.31
C THR A 82 18.56 4.67 21.13
N GLU A 83 19.79 4.15 21.09
CA GLU A 83 20.73 4.41 20.01
C GLU A 83 20.23 4.02 18.61
N GLN A 84 19.44 2.96 18.48
CA GLN A 84 18.96 2.52 17.16
C GLN A 84 17.81 3.38 16.62
N VAL A 85 16.96 3.90 17.51
CA VAL A 85 15.83 4.77 17.16
C VAL A 85 16.34 6.16 16.79
N GLU A 86 17.36 6.66 17.51
CA GLU A 86 17.95 7.97 17.25
C GLU A 86 18.67 8.02 15.89
N ARG A 87 19.32 6.92 15.46
CA ARG A 87 19.97 6.81 14.15
C ARG A 87 18.96 6.85 12.99
N LEU A 88 17.81 6.20 13.15
CA LEU A 88 16.73 6.25 12.16
C LEU A 88 16.01 7.61 12.14
N ARG A 89 15.85 8.24 13.31
CA ARG A 89 15.30 9.60 13.42
C ARG A 89 16.24 10.61 12.77
N ARG A 90 17.55 10.58 13.11
CA ARG A 90 18.59 11.42 12.48
C ARG A 90 18.65 11.25 10.97
N ARG A 91 18.54 10.02 10.45
CA ARG A 91 18.51 9.77 9.00
C ARG A 91 17.26 10.35 8.33
N ARG A 92 16.12 10.44 9.03
CA ARG A 92 14.90 11.10 8.53
C ARG A 92 14.98 12.63 8.61
N VAL A 93 15.62 13.20 9.65
CA VAL A 93 15.82 14.67 9.73
C VAL A 93 16.92 15.16 8.77
N ALA A 94 17.94 14.34 8.51
CA ALA A 94 18.98 14.64 7.52
C ALA A 94 18.46 14.63 6.06
N SER A 95 17.29 14.02 5.82
CA SER A 95 16.62 14.00 4.51
C SER A 95 15.60 15.14 4.33
N ALA A 96 15.54 16.10 5.25
CA ALA A 96 14.67 17.29 5.18
C ALA A 96 15.44 18.57 4.76
N ASN A 97 16.62 18.42 4.16
CA ASN A 97 17.29 19.53 3.49
C ASN A 97 16.57 19.82 2.18
N ASN A 98 15.50 20.61 2.26
CA ASN A 98 14.82 21.19 1.11
C ASN A 98 15.84 21.94 0.24
N PRO A 99 16.07 21.55 -1.03
CA PRO A 99 17.02 22.24 -1.92
C PRO A 99 16.58 23.67 -2.28
N LEU A 100 15.39 24.10 -1.84
CA LEU A 100 14.82 25.41 -2.13
C LEU A 100 15.27 26.53 -1.17
N GLN A 101 16.00 26.25 -0.09
CA GLN A 101 16.49 27.32 0.82
C GLN A 101 17.78 27.99 0.32
N ALA A 102 18.52 27.38 -0.61
CA ALA A 102 19.66 28.00 -1.28
C ALA A 102 19.25 29.21 -2.17
N GLY A 103 17.96 29.32 -2.51
CA GLY A 103 17.42 30.42 -3.33
C GLY A 103 17.42 31.79 -2.63
N ARG A 104 17.50 31.87 -1.29
CA ARG A 104 17.37 33.18 -0.60
C ARG A 104 18.57 34.12 -0.81
N TRP A 105 19.77 33.59 -0.93
CA TRP A 105 20.98 34.38 -1.20
C TRP A 105 21.19 34.54 -2.70
N VAL A 106 20.93 33.49 -3.49
CA VAL A 106 21.00 33.55 -4.96
C VAL A 106 20.03 34.58 -5.52
N THR A 107 18.78 34.64 -5.04
CA THR A 107 17.80 35.65 -5.49
C THR A 107 18.24 37.07 -5.10
N LYS A 108 18.84 37.26 -3.91
CA LYS A 108 19.37 38.59 -3.52
C LYS A 108 20.55 39.01 -4.39
N THR A 109 21.50 38.09 -4.64
CA THR A 109 22.64 38.37 -5.51
C THR A 109 22.19 38.68 -6.93
N LEU A 110 21.24 37.91 -7.47
CA LEU A 110 20.71 38.10 -8.82
C LEU A 110 19.94 39.42 -8.95
N LEU A 111 19.17 39.81 -7.92
CA LEU A 111 18.49 41.11 -7.85
C LEU A 111 19.49 42.28 -7.84
N VAL A 112 20.53 42.20 -7.00
CA VAL A 112 21.56 43.25 -6.92
C VAL A 112 22.31 43.37 -8.25
N LEU A 113 22.64 42.26 -8.88
CA LEU A 113 23.34 42.24 -10.18
C LEU A 113 22.46 42.79 -11.30
N PHE A 114 21.16 42.51 -11.27
CA PHE A 114 20.18 43.09 -12.19
C PHE A 114 20.05 44.61 -12.02
N ILE A 115 19.98 45.11 -10.78
CA ILE A 115 19.94 46.56 -10.48
C ILE A 115 21.24 47.23 -10.94
N ALA A 116 22.40 46.63 -10.68
CA ALA A 116 23.69 47.15 -11.13
C ALA A 116 23.78 47.23 -12.65
N LEU A 117 23.25 46.23 -13.36
CA LEU A 117 23.17 46.22 -14.83
C LEU A 117 22.28 47.36 -15.33
N ILE A 118 21.10 47.57 -14.74
CA ILE A 118 20.21 48.69 -15.10
C ILE A 118 20.92 50.03 -14.90
N ILE A 119 21.59 50.24 -13.76
CA ILE A 119 22.32 51.48 -13.48
C ILE A 119 23.45 51.68 -14.51
N GLY A 120 24.18 50.62 -14.86
CA GLY A 120 25.22 50.66 -15.90
C GLY A 120 24.68 51.04 -17.28
N VAL A 121 23.52 50.47 -17.68
CA VAL A 121 22.86 50.80 -18.95
C VAL A 121 22.34 52.24 -18.96
N ILE A 122 21.76 52.73 -17.87
CA ILE A 122 21.31 54.12 -17.74
C ILE A 122 22.49 55.07 -17.80
N TYR A 123 23.58 54.79 -17.07
CA TYR A 123 24.78 55.60 -17.09
C TYR A 123 25.37 55.67 -18.50
N PHE A 124 25.48 54.52 -19.18
CA PHE A 124 25.91 54.45 -20.57
C PHE A 124 25.00 55.26 -21.48
N ALA A 125 23.67 55.10 -21.36
CA ALA A 125 22.71 55.84 -22.16
C ALA A 125 22.79 57.36 -21.94
N VAL A 126 23.00 57.82 -20.70
CA VAL A 126 23.11 59.25 -20.39
C VAL A 126 24.43 59.83 -20.91
N VAL A 127 25.55 59.12 -20.75
CA VAL A 127 26.86 59.56 -21.27
C VAL A 127 26.87 59.56 -22.79
N ASN A 128 26.24 58.57 -23.43
CA ASN A 128 26.15 58.48 -24.89
C ASN A 128 25.08 59.41 -25.49
N ASN A 129 24.22 60.01 -24.67
CA ASN A 129 23.11 60.84 -25.12
C ASN A 129 23.20 62.27 -24.57
N ASN A 130 24.35 62.92 -24.75
CA ASN A 130 24.48 64.39 -24.66
C ASN A 130 23.95 65.08 -25.93
N GLY A 131 22.81 64.64 -26.45
CA GLY A 131 22.24 65.21 -27.66
C GLY A 131 20.86 64.69 -27.99
N GLN A 132 19.83 65.18 -27.30
CA GLN A 132 18.70 65.89 -27.92
C GLN A 132 17.61 66.24 -26.90
N LEU A 133 17.07 67.44 -27.11
CA LEU A 133 16.17 68.20 -26.26
C LEU A 133 14.69 67.85 -26.54
N THR A 134 13.89 67.89 -25.46
CA THR A 134 12.50 68.40 -25.36
C THR A 134 11.30 67.74 -26.08
N GLN A 135 10.35 67.29 -25.22
CA GLN A 135 8.88 67.53 -25.18
C GLN A 135 7.91 66.84 -26.19
N PRO A 136 6.56 66.80 -25.95
CA PRO A 136 5.78 66.56 -24.72
C PRO A 136 4.50 65.65 -24.88
N MET A 137 3.98 65.18 -23.73
CA MET A 137 2.61 64.80 -23.29
C MET A 137 1.57 63.96 -24.10
N PRO A 138 0.75 63.14 -23.38
CA PRO A 138 -0.29 62.25 -23.91
C PRO A 138 -1.65 62.93 -24.10
N GLY A 139 -2.41 62.50 -25.11
CA GLY A 139 -3.76 62.98 -25.37
C GLY A 139 -4.72 61.87 -25.83
N GLY A 140 -5.81 61.72 -25.07
CA GLY A 140 -7.08 61.11 -25.50
C GLY A 140 -7.17 59.58 -25.39
N THR A 141 -8.30 58.95 -25.09
CA THR A 141 -9.64 59.40 -24.72
C THR A 141 -10.34 58.15 -24.16
N VAL A 142 -11.02 58.31 -23.03
CA VAL A 142 -11.95 57.34 -22.44
C VAL A 142 -13.14 57.17 -23.39
N ASN A 143 -13.61 55.94 -23.63
CA ASN A 143 -15.05 55.68 -23.73
C ASN A 143 -15.39 54.20 -23.55
N SER A 144 -16.05 53.95 -22.43
CA SER A 144 -17.02 52.86 -22.24
C SER A 144 -18.36 53.26 -22.85
N GLY A 145 -19.07 52.29 -23.42
CA GLY A 145 -20.51 52.38 -23.64
C GLY A 145 -20.95 51.88 -25.00
N ALA A 146 -21.47 50.66 -25.06
CA ALA A 146 -22.86 50.40 -25.42
C ALA A 146 -23.08 48.88 -25.55
N GLU A 147 -23.97 48.36 -24.71
CA GLU A 147 -24.68 47.10 -24.89
C GLU A 147 -25.43 47.09 -26.23
N PHE A 148 -25.55 45.93 -26.87
CA PHE A 148 -26.77 45.58 -27.60
C PHE A 148 -26.98 44.06 -27.62
N VAL A 149 -28.26 43.73 -27.52
CA VAL A 149 -28.90 42.45 -27.17
C VAL A 149 -29.00 41.47 -28.35
N THR A 150 -28.89 40.17 -28.05
CA THR A 150 -29.31 38.96 -28.84
C THR A 150 -30.73 39.07 -29.43
N PRO A 151 -31.15 38.36 -30.52
CA PRO A 151 -31.06 36.89 -30.68
C PRO A 151 -30.97 36.34 -32.15
N GLY A 152 -30.80 35.02 -32.33
CA GLY A 152 -31.38 34.30 -33.50
C GLY A 152 -30.45 33.52 -34.44
N ASN A 153 -30.46 32.19 -34.28
CA ASN A 153 -30.65 31.12 -35.28
C ASN A 153 -29.94 31.18 -36.66
N GLY A 154 -29.16 30.13 -36.97
CA GLY A 154 -28.64 29.84 -38.33
C GLY A 154 -28.18 28.39 -38.43
N GLY A 155 -28.86 27.59 -39.25
CA GLY A 155 -28.80 26.13 -39.26
C GLY A 155 -27.64 25.49 -40.02
N GLY A 156 -27.55 24.17 -39.85
CA GLY A 156 -26.67 23.28 -40.59
C GLY A 156 -27.09 21.81 -40.38
N ALA A 157 -27.96 21.33 -41.26
CA ALA A 157 -28.39 19.93 -41.39
C ALA A 157 -27.21 19.04 -41.84
N GLY A 158 -27.02 17.84 -41.26
CA GLY A 158 -27.51 16.56 -41.78
C GLY A 158 -26.32 15.58 -41.88
N THR A 159 -26.41 14.24 -41.93
CA THR A 159 -27.47 13.24 -41.83
C THR A 159 -26.77 11.90 -41.54
N SER A 160 -27.49 10.94 -40.94
CA SER A 160 -27.08 9.57 -40.56
C SER A 160 -26.60 8.66 -41.72
N PRO A 161 -26.22 7.39 -41.41
CA PRO A 161 -27.21 6.31 -41.58
C PRO A 161 -27.27 5.26 -40.46
N ILE A 162 -28.46 4.68 -40.34
CA ILE A 162 -28.88 3.51 -39.54
C ILE A 162 -28.93 2.29 -40.46
N ALA A 163 -28.57 1.10 -39.97
CA ALA A 163 -29.22 -0.20 -40.29
C ALA A 163 -28.75 -1.24 -39.24
N GLN A 164 -29.52 -1.48 -38.18
CA GLN A 164 -30.55 -2.50 -38.01
C GLN A 164 -30.05 -3.95 -37.80
N GLN A 165 -30.34 -4.42 -36.59
CA GLN A 165 -30.32 -5.78 -36.06
C GLN A 165 -31.42 -6.64 -36.70
N PRO A 166 -31.36 -7.98 -36.61
CA PRO A 166 -32.28 -8.65 -35.66
C PRO A 166 -31.66 -9.86 -34.90
N LYS A 167 -32.31 -10.22 -33.79
CA LYS A 167 -32.02 -11.30 -32.82
C LYS A 167 -33.12 -12.40 -32.94
N PRO A 168 -33.21 -13.41 -32.04
CA PRO A 168 -32.94 -14.86 -32.14
C PRO A 168 -34.23 -15.73 -32.20
N PRO A 169 -34.22 -17.08 -31.96
CA PRO A 169 -34.33 -17.69 -30.60
C PRO A 169 -33.52 -19.02 -30.40
N SER A 170 -32.98 -19.33 -29.21
CA SER A 170 -33.47 -20.25 -28.12
C SER A 170 -33.69 -21.71 -28.59
N ILE A 171 -33.40 -22.83 -27.91
CA ILE A 171 -33.25 -23.34 -26.51
C ILE A 171 -32.34 -24.61 -26.64
N THR A 172 -31.63 -25.21 -25.68
CA THR A 172 -32.14 -26.16 -24.66
C THR A 172 -30.98 -26.80 -23.88
N THR A 173 -31.11 -26.86 -22.56
CA THR A 173 -30.46 -27.82 -21.65
C THR A 173 -30.91 -29.24 -21.97
N PRO A 174 -30.04 -30.26 -21.82
CA PRO A 174 -30.31 -31.26 -20.79
C PRO A 174 -29.05 -31.74 -20.03
N SER A 175 -29.25 -32.03 -18.76
CA SER A 175 -28.61 -33.12 -17.99
C SER A 175 -29.72 -34.16 -17.75
N PRO A 176 -29.50 -35.43 -17.34
CA PRO A 176 -28.28 -36.20 -17.08
C PRO A 176 -28.22 -37.53 -17.88
N GLU A 177 -27.08 -38.23 -17.91
CA GLU A 177 -27.02 -39.70 -17.81
C GLU A 177 -25.58 -40.24 -17.77
N THR A 178 -25.30 -40.93 -16.66
CA THR A 178 -24.63 -42.23 -16.55
C THR A 178 -23.73 -42.67 -17.71
N GLY A 179 -22.43 -42.47 -17.55
CA GLY A 179 -21.39 -43.19 -18.29
C GLY A 179 -20.52 -43.97 -17.30
N THR A 180 -20.89 -45.22 -17.06
CA THR A 180 -20.08 -46.23 -16.39
C THR A 180 -18.88 -46.56 -17.28
N ASN A 181 -17.67 -46.26 -16.84
CA ASN A 181 -16.46 -46.91 -17.35
C ASN A 181 -15.48 -47.15 -16.19
N PRO A 182 -14.68 -48.24 -16.25
CA PRO A 182 -14.06 -48.90 -15.09
C PRO A 182 -13.01 -48.03 -14.39
N PRO A 183 -12.66 -48.32 -13.12
CA PRO A 183 -11.59 -47.63 -12.44
C PRO A 183 -10.25 -47.99 -13.11
N GLU A 184 -9.73 -47.07 -13.93
CA GLU A 184 -8.30 -47.07 -14.23
C GLU A 184 -7.56 -46.88 -12.91
N THR A 185 -6.85 -47.92 -12.52
CA THR A 185 -5.89 -47.91 -11.43
C THR A 185 -4.75 -47.00 -11.85
N VAL A 186 -4.86 -45.72 -11.49
CA VAL A 186 -3.73 -44.79 -11.58
C VAL A 186 -2.84 -45.07 -10.38
N THR A 187 -1.68 -45.67 -10.65
CA THR A 187 -0.56 -45.77 -9.72
C THR A 187 -0.25 -44.38 -9.16
N GLU A 188 -0.67 -44.12 -7.92
CA GLU A 188 -0.37 -42.89 -7.18
C GLU A 188 1.15 -42.73 -7.04
N THR A 189 1.70 -41.79 -7.82
CA THR A 189 2.94 -41.10 -7.44
C THR A 189 2.49 -39.92 -6.57
N PRO A 190 3.08 -39.66 -5.39
CA PRO A 190 2.54 -38.67 -4.45
C PRO A 190 2.64 -37.26 -5.02
N GLN A 191 1.60 -36.82 -5.74
CA GLN A 191 1.53 -35.46 -6.26
C GLN A 191 1.15 -34.51 -5.12
N ALA A 192 2.03 -33.54 -4.89
CA ALA A 192 1.83 -32.51 -3.89
C ALA A 192 0.50 -31.79 -4.11
N THR A 193 -0.40 -31.85 -3.12
CA THR A 193 -1.73 -31.23 -3.21
C THR A 193 -1.71 -29.86 -2.52
N ILE A 194 -2.22 -28.83 -3.20
CA ILE A 194 -2.37 -27.48 -2.65
C ILE A 194 -3.82 -27.28 -2.20
N THR A 195 -4.03 -27.06 -0.91
CA THR A 195 -5.34 -26.77 -0.34
C THR A 195 -5.40 -25.31 0.10
N PHE A 196 -6.42 -24.57 -0.36
CA PHE A 196 -6.72 -23.24 0.17
C PHE A 196 -7.34 -23.36 1.57
N GLU A 197 -6.77 -22.68 2.56
CA GLU A 197 -7.23 -22.76 3.96
C GLU A 197 -8.14 -21.60 4.35
N SER A 198 -7.70 -20.36 4.07
CA SER A 198 -8.42 -19.17 4.49
C SER A 198 -7.90 -17.92 3.78
N GLN A 199 -8.73 -16.88 3.77
CA GLN A 199 -8.34 -15.54 3.36
C GLN A 199 -8.62 -14.56 4.51
N GLN A 200 -7.62 -13.75 4.84
CA GLN A 200 -7.77 -12.63 5.76
C GLN A 200 -7.28 -11.34 5.08
N GLY A 201 -8.23 -10.54 4.58
CA GLY A 201 -7.92 -9.34 3.79
C GLY A 201 -7.14 -9.70 2.51
N SER A 202 -5.94 -9.16 2.35
CA SER A 202 -5.04 -9.42 1.22
C SER A 202 -4.13 -10.64 1.42
N MET A 203 -4.29 -11.39 2.52
CA MET A 203 -3.50 -12.58 2.83
C MET A 203 -4.29 -13.85 2.49
N TYR A 204 -3.76 -14.67 1.59
CA TYR A 204 -4.30 -15.96 1.19
C TYR A 204 -3.42 -17.08 1.78
N ASN A 205 -4.02 -17.94 2.61
CA ASN A 205 -3.30 -19.04 3.24
C ASN A 205 -3.57 -20.35 2.49
N TYR A 206 -2.51 -21.06 2.16
CA TYR A 206 -2.55 -22.37 1.53
C TYR A 206 -1.73 -23.37 2.36
N SER A 207 -2.19 -24.62 2.41
CA SER A 207 -1.39 -25.75 2.89
C SER A 207 -0.99 -26.64 1.74
N LEU A 208 0.25 -27.09 1.77
CA LEU A 208 0.81 -28.06 0.84
C LEU A 208 0.88 -29.41 1.54
N GLN A 209 0.36 -30.46 0.92
CA GLN A 209 0.53 -31.84 1.38
C GLN A 209 1.46 -32.55 0.40
N GLY A 210 2.60 -33.05 0.91
CA GLY A 210 3.63 -33.69 0.09
C GLY A 210 4.63 -32.70 -0.52
N GLY A 211 5.88 -33.14 -0.65
CA GLY A 211 7.03 -32.38 -1.14
C GLY A 211 7.99 -31.95 -0.02
N GLU A 212 9.28 -32.23 -0.19
CA GLU A 212 10.34 -31.79 0.73
C GLU A 212 10.66 -30.29 0.59
N LYS A 213 10.39 -29.74 -0.60
CA LYS A 213 10.66 -28.35 -0.99
C LYS A 213 9.43 -27.74 -1.67
N ILE A 214 9.35 -26.41 -1.64
CA ILE A 214 8.33 -25.63 -2.34
C ILE A 214 8.97 -24.94 -3.54
N THR A 215 8.62 -25.35 -4.75
CA THR A 215 9.02 -24.70 -5.99
C THR A 215 7.93 -23.72 -6.42
N VAL A 216 8.27 -22.43 -6.45
CA VAL A 216 7.39 -21.34 -6.87
C VAL A 216 7.79 -20.89 -8.27
N TYR A 217 6.85 -21.00 -9.21
CA TYR A 217 6.98 -20.50 -10.58
C TYR A 217 6.05 -19.31 -10.79
N LEU A 218 6.60 -18.21 -11.30
CA LEU A 218 5.90 -16.98 -11.64
C LEU A 218 6.08 -16.70 -13.13
N LYS A 219 5.01 -16.38 -13.85
CA LYS A 219 5.08 -15.83 -15.21
C LYS A 219 4.13 -14.65 -15.36
N VAL A 220 4.59 -13.54 -15.93
CA VAL A 220 3.72 -12.38 -16.17
C VAL A 220 3.09 -12.49 -17.56
N LYS A 221 1.76 -12.44 -17.64
CA LYS A 221 1.02 -12.60 -18.90
C LYS A 221 0.89 -11.31 -19.70
N ASP A 222 0.88 -10.15 -19.04
CA ASP A 222 0.48 -8.90 -19.72
C ASP A 222 1.34 -7.69 -19.39
N GLU A 223 1.22 -7.11 -18.18
CA GLU A 223 1.93 -5.87 -17.85
C GLU A 223 3.27 -6.13 -17.12
N THR A 224 3.55 -5.34 -16.08
CA THR A 224 4.64 -5.57 -15.14
C THR A 224 4.05 -5.91 -13.77
N SER A 225 4.68 -6.84 -13.06
CA SER A 225 4.29 -7.15 -11.70
C SER A 225 5.52 -7.28 -10.83
N TRP A 226 5.52 -6.54 -9.72
CA TRP A 226 6.50 -6.73 -8.67
C TRP A 226 6.22 -8.03 -7.93
N PHE A 227 7.25 -8.82 -7.66
CA PHE A 227 7.17 -10.02 -6.84
C PHE A 227 8.19 -9.96 -5.71
N GLY A 228 7.82 -10.54 -4.57
CA GLY A 228 8.73 -10.78 -3.45
C GLY A 228 8.44 -12.14 -2.87
N ILE A 229 9.44 -13.00 -2.83
CA ILE A 229 9.38 -14.37 -2.32
C ILE A 229 10.31 -14.47 -1.11
N SER A 230 9.82 -15.04 -0.02
CA SER A 230 10.59 -15.27 1.21
C SER A 230 10.23 -16.60 1.84
N GLU A 231 11.14 -17.14 2.62
CA GLU A 231 10.85 -18.24 3.52
C GLU A 231 10.30 -17.70 4.86
N GLY A 232 9.23 -18.30 5.39
CA GLY A 232 8.59 -17.88 6.63
C GLY A 232 7.71 -16.62 6.53
N LYS A 233 7.66 -15.80 7.59
CA LYS A 233 6.68 -14.69 7.74
C LYS A 233 7.02 -13.40 6.97
N GLY A 234 7.66 -13.45 5.80
CA GLY A 234 7.89 -12.24 4.99
C GLY A 234 8.95 -11.26 5.51
N LYS A 235 9.81 -11.66 6.46
CA LYS A 235 10.78 -10.73 7.11
C LYS A 235 11.97 -10.34 6.23
N LYS A 236 12.40 -11.23 5.33
CA LYS A 236 13.49 -11.01 4.38
C LYS A 236 13.18 -11.77 3.10
N TYR A 237 13.11 -11.07 1.97
CA TYR A 237 12.92 -11.72 0.68
C TYR A 237 14.17 -12.52 0.31
N VAL A 238 13.96 -13.79 -0.02
CA VAL A 238 14.94 -14.65 -0.67
C VAL A 238 15.18 -14.13 -2.08
N GLU A 239 14.11 -13.74 -2.76
CA GLU A 239 14.17 -13.09 -4.06
C GLU A 239 13.07 -12.06 -4.22
N GLN A 240 13.37 -10.95 -4.89
CA GLN A 240 12.39 -9.91 -5.20
C GLN A 240 12.79 -9.19 -6.49
N GLY A 241 11.82 -8.64 -7.18
CA GLY A 241 12.06 -7.87 -8.40
C GLY A 241 10.77 -7.50 -9.11
N THR A 242 10.91 -6.88 -10.27
CA THR A 242 9.78 -6.59 -11.16
C THR A 242 9.93 -7.44 -12.41
N LEU A 243 8.98 -8.31 -12.66
CA LEU A 243 8.89 -9.07 -13.91
C LEU A 243 8.09 -8.25 -14.93
N LYS A 244 8.58 -8.22 -16.17
CA LYS A 244 7.88 -7.69 -17.34
C LYS A 244 7.11 -8.80 -18.05
N LYS A 245 6.28 -8.42 -19.03
CA LYS A 245 5.55 -9.34 -19.91
C LYS A 245 6.43 -10.49 -20.40
N ASP A 246 5.89 -11.71 -20.35
CA ASP A 246 6.52 -12.96 -20.75
C ASP A 246 7.78 -13.36 -19.97
N GLN A 247 8.19 -12.57 -18.97
CA GLN A 247 9.26 -12.98 -18.07
C GLN A 247 8.72 -13.97 -17.06
N GLU A 248 9.51 -15.01 -16.84
CA GLU A 248 9.25 -16.05 -15.87
C GLU A 248 10.37 -16.16 -14.86
N LYS A 249 10.02 -16.68 -13.69
CA LYS A 249 10.96 -16.91 -12.61
C LYS A 249 10.55 -18.12 -11.80
N THR A 250 11.50 -19.01 -11.57
CA THR A 250 11.34 -20.19 -10.72
C THR A 250 12.27 -20.10 -9.53
N ILE A 251 11.75 -20.33 -8.33
CA ILE A 251 12.48 -20.28 -7.07
C ILE A 251 12.13 -21.51 -6.26
N GLU A 252 13.14 -22.18 -5.71
CA GLU A 252 12.96 -23.28 -4.76
C GLU A 252 13.14 -22.78 -3.32
N LEU A 253 12.22 -23.19 -2.45
CA LEU A 253 12.17 -22.85 -1.02
C LEU A 253 12.10 -24.14 -0.19
N GLY A 254 12.37 -24.05 1.12
CA GLY A 254 12.22 -25.16 2.04
C GLY A 254 10.75 -25.43 2.40
N LYS A 255 10.44 -25.55 3.70
CA LYS A 255 9.11 -25.99 4.18
C LYS A 255 8.04 -24.90 4.18
N SER A 256 8.38 -23.64 3.88
CA SER A 256 7.42 -22.53 3.87
C SER A 256 7.72 -21.51 2.80
N ALA A 257 6.67 -20.96 2.19
CA ALA A 257 6.77 -19.92 1.18
C ALA A 257 5.83 -18.77 1.53
N TYR A 258 6.35 -17.55 1.45
CA TYR A 258 5.56 -16.34 1.47
C TYR A 258 5.82 -15.59 0.17
N ILE A 259 4.76 -15.33 -0.58
CA ILE A 259 4.78 -14.75 -1.91
C ILE A 259 3.95 -13.48 -1.87
N ARG A 260 4.54 -12.35 -2.23
CA ARG A 260 3.85 -11.07 -2.39
C ARG A 260 3.86 -10.69 -3.85
N LEU A 261 2.68 -10.46 -4.40
CA LEU A 261 2.48 -10.03 -5.78
C LEU A 261 1.90 -8.61 -5.78
N GLY A 262 2.57 -7.71 -6.50
CA GLY A 262 2.10 -6.33 -6.69
C GLY A 262 0.79 -6.29 -7.45
N LYS A 263 0.77 -6.95 -8.62
CA LYS A 263 -0.43 -7.15 -9.45
C LYS A 263 -0.62 -8.64 -9.67
N PRO A 264 -1.42 -9.35 -8.87
CA PRO A 264 -1.59 -10.80 -8.97
C PRO A 264 -2.39 -11.23 -10.22
N THR A 265 -3.35 -10.42 -10.67
CA THR A 265 -4.23 -10.75 -11.81
C THR A 265 -3.51 -10.92 -13.14
N VAL A 266 -2.30 -10.34 -13.29
CA VAL A 266 -1.46 -10.44 -14.48
C VAL A 266 -0.36 -11.49 -14.35
N VAL A 267 -0.32 -12.23 -13.23
CA VAL A 267 0.71 -13.23 -12.91
C VAL A 267 0.10 -14.62 -12.90
N GLU A 268 0.66 -15.52 -13.70
CA GLU A 268 0.47 -16.96 -13.55
C GLU A 268 1.39 -17.47 -12.45
N LEU A 269 0.79 -17.99 -11.37
CA LEU A 269 1.52 -18.58 -10.26
C LEU A 269 1.31 -20.09 -10.30
N LYS A 270 2.40 -20.86 -10.34
CA LYS A 270 2.38 -22.31 -10.10
C LYS A 270 3.24 -22.62 -8.90
N VAL A 271 2.77 -23.50 -8.03
CA VAL A 271 3.52 -23.95 -6.86
C VAL A 271 3.56 -25.47 -6.90
N ASN A 272 4.76 -26.05 -6.84
CA ASN A 272 4.98 -27.49 -7.03
C ASN A 272 4.28 -28.04 -8.30
N GLY A 273 4.24 -27.25 -9.37
CA GLY A 273 3.57 -27.58 -10.63
C GLY A 273 2.05 -27.36 -10.65
N VAL A 274 1.41 -27.12 -9.50
CA VAL A 274 -0.04 -26.87 -9.39
C VAL A 274 -0.34 -25.39 -9.60
N LEU A 275 -1.28 -25.09 -10.49
CA LEU A 275 -1.69 -23.72 -10.81
C LEU A 275 -2.52 -23.14 -9.66
N VAL A 276 -2.08 -21.98 -9.17
CA VAL A 276 -2.80 -21.20 -8.14
C VAL A 276 -3.63 -20.14 -8.85
N ASP A 277 -4.94 -20.14 -8.61
CA ASP A 277 -5.87 -19.18 -9.20
C ASP A 277 -5.63 -17.76 -8.62
N THR A 278 -4.88 -16.95 -9.36
CA THR A 278 -4.59 -15.55 -9.04
C THR A 278 -5.69 -14.59 -9.49
N SER A 279 -6.64 -15.05 -10.29
CA SER A 279 -7.74 -14.23 -10.84
C SER A 279 -8.67 -13.71 -9.75
N LYS A 280 -8.80 -14.46 -8.66
CA LYS A 280 -9.61 -14.11 -7.48
C LYS A 280 -8.92 -13.10 -6.56
N MET A 281 -7.65 -12.79 -6.81
CA MET A 281 -6.85 -11.89 -5.97
C MET A 281 -7.04 -10.43 -6.41
N LYS A 282 -8.11 -9.79 -5.94
CA LYS A 282 -8.44 -8.39 -6.31
C LYS A 282 -7.59 -7.35 -5.58
N SER A 283 -6.84 -7.74 -4.55
CA SER A 283 -6.04 -6.80 -3.75
C SER A 283 -4.65 -6.59 -4.36
N MET A 284 -4.18 -5.34 -4.34
CA MET A 284 -2.85 -4.95 -4.80
C MET A 284 -2.13 -4.20 -3.65
N PRO A 285 -1.06 -4.76 -3.06
CA PRO A 285 -0.49 -6.09 -3.31
C PRO A 285 -1.29 -7.21 -2.63
N SER A 286 -1.26 -8.41 -3.24
CA SER A 286 -1.76 -9.64 -2.61
C SER A 286 -0.61 -10.46 -2.03
N ASN A 287 -0.85 -11.06 -0.87
CA ASN A 287 0.12 -11.88 -0.16
C ASN A 287 -0.41 -13.31 -0.06
N LEU A 288 0.43 -14.29 -0.34
CA LEU A 288 0.13 -15.70 -0.24
C LEU A 288 1.12 -16.30 0.76
N THR A 289 0.61 -17.08 1.71
CA THR A 289 1.44 -17.88 2.61
C THR A 289 1.14 -19.35 2.36
N MET A 290 2.20 -20.14 2.27
CA MET A 290 2.14 -21.57 2.00
C MET A 290 3.02 -22.30 3.00
N LYS A 291 2.50 -23.39 3.56
CA LYS A 291 3.23 -24.24 4.49
C LYS A 291 3.04 -25.70 4.12
N VAL A 292 4.13 -26.46 4.12
CA VAL A 292 4.06 -27.92 4.02
C VAL A 292 3.48 -28.44 5.34
N LYS A 293 2.34 -29.14 5.26
CA LYS A 293 1.82 -29.94 6.38
C LYS A 293 2.65 -31.22 6.43
N GLU A 294 3.25 -31.48 7.58
CA GLU A 294 3.89 -32.77 7.81
C GLU A 294 2.81 -33.86 7.75
N ALA A 295 3.08 -34.93 7.00
CA ALA A 295 2.19 -36.07 6.97
C ALA A 295 2.08 -36.60 8.40
N VAL A 296 0.85 -36.60 8.95
CA VAL A 296 0.58 -37.23 10.24
C VAL A 296 0.88 -38.71 10.05
N THR A 297 2.06 -39.13 10.50
CA THR A 297 2.38 -40.55 10.61
C THR A 297 1.56 -41.04 11.80
N GLN A 298 0.49 -41.79 11.50
CA GLN A 298 -0.30 -42.50 12.51
C GLN A 298 0.50 -43.67 13.08
#